data_AF-A0A9Q0GNG3-F1
#
_entry.id   AF-A0A9Q0GNG3-F1
#
_cell.length_a   1.000
_cell.length_b   1.000
_cell.length_c   1.000
_cell.angle_alpha   90.00
_cell.angle_beta   90.00
_cell.angle_gamma   90.00
#
_symmetry.space_group_name_H-M   'P 1'
#
loop_
_entity.id
_entity.type
_entity.pdbx_description
1 polymer ?
#
loop_
_entity_poly.entity_id
_entity_poly.type
_entity_poly.pdbx_seq_one_letter_code
_entity_poly.pdbx_strand_id
1 'polypeptide(L)'
;MRGHLTEKADVFGFGIVALEIISGRLNSDTDVNGDKVYLLEWAWDLRESNRELELVDPSLSEYNAVEAKRLIGVVLLCTQASASLRPAMSRVVAMLSGDIEVSTVTSKPRYFN
;
A
#
# COMPACT_ATOMS: atom_id res chain seq x y z
N MET A 1 7.96 -12.52 -19.13
CA MET A 1 6.81 -11.72 -18.68
C MET A 1 5.77 -11.67 -19.80
N ARG A 2 4.59 -12.28 -19.61
CA ARG A 2 3.41 -11.95 -20.42
C ARG A 2 2.53 -11.06 -19.55
N GLY A 3 2.60 -9.76 -19.77
CA GLY A 3 1.73 -8.80 -19.09
C GLY A 3 0.32 -8.93 -19.65
N HIS A 4 -0.63 -9.34 -18.83
CA HIS A 4 -2.05 -9.27 -19.18
C HIS A 4 -2.60 -8.01 -18.54
N LEU A 5 -3.02 -7.06 -19.37
CA LEU A 5 -3.78 -5.91 -18.91
C LEU A 5 -5.12 -6.40 -18.38
N THR A 6 -5.39 -6.12 -17.11
CA THR A 6 -6.61 -6.55 -16.41
C THR A 6 -7.02 -5.45 -15.44
N GLU A 7 -8.27 -5.43 -15.02
CA GLU A 7 -8.74 -4.57 -13.91
C GLU A 7 -7.87 -4.72 -12.65
N LYS A 8 -7.29 -5.91 -12.42
CA LYS A 8 -6.43 -6.19 -11.27
C LYS A 8 -5.04 -5.58 -11.41
N ALA A 9 -4.59 -5.29 -12.63
CA ALA A 9 -3.38 -4.50 -12.85
C ALA A 9 -3.62 -3.04 -12.44
N ASP A 10 -4.78 -2.48 -12.78
CA ASP A 10 -5.16 -1.13 -12.38
C ASP A 10 -5.33 -1.00 -10.85
N VAL A 11 -5.92 -2.01 -10.20
CA VAL A 11 -6.00 -2.07 -8.72
C VAL A 11 -4.60 -2.04 -8.08
N PHE A 12 -3.65 -2.78 -8.64
CA PHE A 12 -2.26 -2.77 -8.16
C PHE A 12 -1.63 -1.39 -8.34
N GLY A 13 -1.78 -0.79 -9.54
CA GLY A 13 -1.28 0.55 -9.83
C GLY A 13 -1.87 1.61 -8.89
N PHE A 14 -3.18 1.55 -8.63
CA PHE A 14 -3.84 2.40 -7.63
C PHE A 14 -3.20 2.24 -6.25
N GLY A 15 -2.93 1.00 -5.81
CA GLY A 15 -2.27 0.74 -4.53
C GLY A 15 -0.91 1.41 -4.42
N ILE A 16 -0.10 1.40 -5.49
CA ILE A 16 1.19 2.09 -5.52
C ILE A 16 1.01 3.61 -5.44
N VAL A 17 0.13 4.19 -6.26
CA VAL A 17 -0.11 5.65 -6.22
C VAL A 17 -0.63 6.11 -4.86
N ALA A 18 -1.55 5.36 -4.26
CA ALA A 18 -2.07 5.65 -2.92
C ALA A 18 -0.97 5.57 -1.85
N LEU A 19 0.01 4.65 -2.02
CA LEU A 19 1.17 4.55 -1.13
C LEU A 19 2.11 5.76 -1.29
N GLU A 20 2.34 6.21 -2.51
CA GLU A 20 3.12 7.44 -2.79
C GLU A 20 2.44 8.67 -2.17
N ILE A 21 1.11 8.77 -2.28
CA ILE A 21 0.33 9.88 -1.72
C ILE A 21 0.45 9.93 -0.19
N ILE A 22 0.23 8.80 0.51
CA ILE A 22 0.26 8.82 1.99
C ILE A 22 1.66 9.07 2.55
N SER A 23 2.70 8.71 1.81
CA SER A 23 4.09 8.83 2.26
C SER A 23 4.83 10.07 1.79
N GLY A 24 4.29 10.77 0.79
CA GLY A 24 4.98 11.88 0.14
C GLY A 24 6.27 11.47 -0.59
N ARG A 25 6.45 10.17 -0.84
CA ARG A 25 7.67 9.57 -1.42
C ARG A 25 7.37 8.88 -2.73
N LEU A 26 8.36 8.83 -3.61
CA LEU A 26 8.28 8.04 -4.84
C LEU A 26 8.42 6.55 -4.52
N ASN A 27 7.74 5.70 -5.28
CA ASN A 27 7.77 4.24 -5.05
C ASN A 27 9.17 3.63 -5.22
N SER A 28 9.99 4.22 -6.10
CA SER A 28 11.40 3.91 -6.24
C SER A 28 12.22 5.13 -5.80
N ASP A 29 12.50 5.19 -4.50
CA ASP A 29 13.33 6.22 -3.90
C ASP A 29 14.78 5.71 -3.76
N THR A 30 15.73 6.62 -3.56
CA THR A 30 17.11 6.28 -3.24
C THR A 30 17.43 6.74 -1.83
N ASP A 31 17.99 5.85 -1.00
CA ASP A 31 18.42 6.24 0.33
C ASP A 31 19.68 7.12 0.30
N VAL A 32 20.16 7.51 1.49
CA VAL A 32 21.35 8.36 1.66
C VAL A 32 22.63 7.69 1.13
N ASN A 33 22.65 6.36 1.01
CA ASN A 33 23.76 5.58 0.48
C ASN A 33 23.66 5.37 -1.04
N GLY A 34 22.57 5.80 -1.67
CA GLY A 34 22.29 5.60 -3.09
C GLY A 34 21.66 4.24 -3.42
N ASP A 35 21.26 3.47 -2.40
CA ASP A 35 20.58 2.20 -2.59
C ASP A 35 19.09 2.44 -2.91
N LYS A 36 18.56 1.65 -3.84
CA LYS A 36 17.12 1.71 -4.18
C LYS A 36 16.30 1.17 -3.02
N VAL A 37 15.43 2.01 -2.46
CA VAL A 37 14.44 1.61 -1.48
C VAL A 37 13.08 1.55 -2.16
N TYR A 38 12.47 0.37 -2.16
CA TYR A 38 11.12 0.21 -2.64
C TYR A 38 10.13 0.53 -1.53
N LEU A 39 9.33 1.56 -1.75
CA LEU A 39 8.37 2.07 -0.78
C LEU A 39 7.40 0.98 -0.30
N LEU A 40 6.97 0.10 -1.20
CA LEU A 40 6.11 -1.03 -0.85
C LEU A 40 6.81 -2.03 0.08
N GLU A 41 8.11 -2.27 -0.07
CA GLU A 41 8.86 -3.16 0.80
C GLU A 41 8.93 -2.62 2.22
N TRP A 42 9.29 -1.33 2.34
CA TRP A 42 9.34 -0.62 3.61
C TRP A 42 7.96 -0.58 4.29
N ALA A 43 6.88 -0.41 3.51
CA ALA A 43 5.52 -0.47 4.04
C ALA A 43 5.17 -1.82 4.68
N TRP A 44 5.64 -2.92 4.10
CA TRP A 44 5.46 -4.25 4.68
C TRP A 44 6.27 -4.44 5.95
N ASP A 45 7.53 -3.98 5.99
CA ASP A 45 8.38 -4.10 7.18
C ASP A 45 7.80 -3.33 8.38
N LEU A 46 7.30 -2.12 8.11
CA LEU A 46 6.59 -1.32 9.12
C LEU A 46 5.31 -2.00 9.58
N ARG A 47 4.52 -2.57 8.65
CA ARG A 47 3.29 -3.28 8.98
C ARG A 47 3.55 -4.51 9.86
N GLU A 48 4.55 -5.32 9.53
CA GLU A 48 4.93 -6.51 10.32
C GLU A 48 5.43 -6.12 11.72
N SER A 49 6.01 -4.93 11.84
CA SER A 49 6.46 -4.35 13.11
C SER A 49 5.38 -3.56 13.87
N ASN A 50 4.13 -3.50 13.37
CA ASN A 50 3.04 -2.65 13.90
C ASN A 50 3.38 -1.15 13.99
N ARG A 51 4.21 -0.68 13.07
CA ARG A 51 4.72 0.70 12.95
C ARG A 51 4.24 1.38 11.67
N GLU A 52 3.13 0.91 11.10
CA GLU A 52 2.66 1.35 9.79
C GLU A 52 2.38 2.86 9.67
N LEU A 53 2.10 3.54 10.78
CA LEU A 53 1.92 5.01 10.79
C LEU A 53 3.20 5.79 10.49
N GLU A 54 4.38 5.17 10.58
CA GLU A 54 5.63 5.79 10.14
C GLU A 54 5.73 5.93 8.63
N LEU A 55 4.79 5.33 7.87
CA LEU A 55 4.64 5.59 6.44
C LEU A 55 4.09 6.97 6.14
N VAL A 56 3.39 7.61 7.08
CA VAL A 56 2.72 8.88 6.82
C VAL A 56 3.76 9.98 6.59
N ASP A 57 3.54 10.79 5.55
CA ASP A 57 4.43 11.89 5.18
C ASP A 57 4.74 12.77 6.41
N PRO A 58 6.03 12.88 6.81
CA PRO A 58 6.43 13.64 7.98
C PRO A 58 6.19 15.16 7.84
N SER A 59 5.90 15.65 6.64
CA SER A 59 5.52 17.06 6.42
C SER A 59 4.08 17.36 6.82
N LEU A 60 3.23 16.34 7.01
CA LEU A 60 1.89 16.51 7.53
C LEU A 60 1.93 16.79 9.04
N SER A 61 1.59 18.03 9.42
CA SER A 61 1.56 18.45 10.82
C SER A 61 0.44 17.78 11.63
N GLU A 62 -0.69 17.48 11.00
CA GLU A 62 -1.84 16.81 11.60
C GLU A 62 -2.51 15.89 10.58
N TYR A 63 -2.96 14.71 11.02
CA TYR A 63 -3.73 13.76 10.20
C TYR A 63 -4.58 12.84 11.09
N ASN A 64 -5.62 12.24 10.49
CA ASN A 64 -6.43 11.24 11.17
C ASN A 64 -5.74 9.86 11.11
N ALA A 65 -5.20 9.41 12.25
CA ALA A 65 -4.49 8.12 12.34
C ALA A 65 -5.36 6.90 11.98
N VAL A 66 -6.67 6.96 12.22
CA VAL A 66 -7.60 5.86 11.88
C VAL A 66 -7.76 5.75 10.37
N GLU A 67 -7.95 6.89 9.69
CA GLU A 67 -8.05 6.93 8.23
C GLU A 67 -6.72 6.58 7.56
N ALA A 68 -5.59 7.02 8.11
CA ALA A 68 -4.26 6.65 7.62
C ALA A 68 -4.03 5.14 7.71
N LYS A 69 -4.30 4.51 8.87
CA LYS A 69 -4.20 3.05 9.02
C LYS A 69 -5.13 2.30 8.07
N ARG A 70 -6.35 2.80 7.86
CA ARG A 70 -7.31 2.24 6.89
C ARG A 70 -6.75 2.30 5.47
N LEU A 71 -6.26 3.47 5.04
CA LEU A 71 -5.65 3.64 3.72
C LEU A 71 -4.46 2.69 3.53
N ILE A 72 -3.56 2.60 4.51
CA ILE A 72 -2.42 1.66 4.46
C ILE A 72 -2.90 0.21 4.33
N GLY A 73 -3.93 -0.18 5.10
CA GLY A 73 -4.51 -1.51 4.99
C GLY A 73 -5.08 -1.81 3.60
N VAL A 74 -5.77 -0.84 3.00
CA VAL A 74 -6.30 -0.94 1.62
C VAL A 74 -5.17 -1.05 0.60
N VAL A 75 -4.12 -0.23 0.71
CA VAL A 75 -2.94 -0.28 -0.15
C VAL A 75 -2.33 -1.68 -0.15
N LEU A 76 -2.09 -2.26 1.04
CA LEU A 76 -1.48 -3.59 1.18
C LEU A 76 -2.34 -4.72 0.58
N LEU A 77 -3.66 -4.57 0.54
CA LEU A 77 -4.58 -5.47 -0.18
C LEU A 77 -4.48 -5.29 -1.69
N CYS A 78 -4.49 -4.05 -2.17
CA CYS A 78 -4.40 -3.71 -3.59
C CYS A 78 -3.09 -4.19 -4.22
N THR A 79 -2.00 -4.18 -3.45
CA THR A 79 -0.65 -4.57 -3.91
C THR A 79 -0.32 -6.03 -3.65
N GLN A 80 -1.28 -6.93 -3.44
CA GLN A 80 -0.98 -8.36 -3.29
C GLN A 80 -0.35 -8.97 -4.56
N ALA A 81 0.55 -9.93 -4.39
CA ALA A 81 1.18 -10.65 -5.52
C ALA A 81 0.17 -11.34 -6.41
N SER A 82 -0.76 -12.08 -5.79
CA SER A 82 -1.83 -12.73 -6.53
C SER A 82 -2.91 -11.72 -6.91
N ALA A 83 -3.19 -11.61 -8.21
CA ALA A 83 -4.29 -10.79 -8.72
C ALA A 83 -5.66 -11.18 -8.13
N SER A 84 -5.85 -12.45 -7.77
CA SER A 84 -7.09 -12.95 -7.16
C SER A 84 -7.30 -12.47 -5.73
N LEU A 85 -6.23 -12.08 -5.03
CA LEU A 85 -6.30 -11.55 -3.65
C LEU A 85 -6.56 -10.04 -3.63
N ARG A 86 -6.37 -9.35 -4.76
CA ARG A 86 -6.64 -7.92 -4.85
C ARG A 86 -8.15 -7.68 -4.88
N PRO A 87 -8.67 -6.70 -4.13
CA PRO A 87 -10.10 -6.38 -4.13
C PRO A 87 -10.57 -5.84 -5.49
N ALA A 88 -11.89 -5.81 -5.71
CA ALA A 88 -12.46 -5.01 -6.80
C ALA A 88 -12.43 -3.52 -6.43
N MET A 89 -12.34 -2.62 -7.40
CA MET A 89 -12.29 -1.16 -7.12
C MET A 89 -13.51 -0.65 -6.37
N SER A 90 -14.70 -1.21 -6.60
CA SER A 90 -15.90 -0.88 -5.80
C SER A 90 -15.71 -1.19 -4.32
N ARG A 91 -15.05 -2.31 -4.00
CA ARG A 91 -14.72 -2.68 -2.61
C ARG A 91 -13.62 -1.80 -2.04
N VAL A 92 -12.65 -1.38 -2.85
CA VAL A 92 -11.62 -0.39 -2.45
C VAL A 92 -12.29 0.91 -2.00
N VAL A 93 -13.21 1.46 -2.80
CA VAL A 93 -13.95 2.68 -2.46
C VAL A 93 -14.75 2.51 -1.17
N ALA A 94 -15.51 1.41 -1.04
CA ALA A 94 -16.30 1.14 0.16
C ALA A 94 -15.42 1.04 1.42
N MET A 95 -14.24 0.40 1.33
CA MET A 95 -13.29 0.36 2.45
C MET A 95 -12.79 1.76 2.81
N LEU A 96 -12.40 2.57 1.83
CA LEU A 96 -11.87 3.92 2.06
C LEU A 96 -12.92 4.86 2.67
N SER A 97 -14.15 4.80 2.19
CA SER A 97 -15.31 5.53 2.74
C SER A 97 -15.69 5.09 4.15
N GLY A 98 -15.17 3.95 4.64
CA GLY A 98 -15.52 3.39 5.93
C GLY A 98 -16.86 2.64 5.94
N ASP A 99 -17.44 2.36 4.78
CA ASP A 99 -18.69 1.60 4.65
C ASP A 99 -18.50 0.12 4.97
N ILE A 100 -17.27 -0.38 4.79
CA ILE A 100 -16.88 -1.75 5.12
C ILE A 100 -15.50 -1.79 5.78
N GLU A 101 -15.29 -2.79 6.63
CA GLU A 101 -14.00 -3.03 7.29
C GLU A 101 -12.93 -3.52 6.31
N VAL A 102 -11.70 -3.07 6.57
CA VAL A 102 -10.52 -3.52 5.82
C VAL A 102 -10.18 -4.94 6.25
N SER A 103 -10.17 -5.86 5.29
CA SER A 103 -9.83 -7.26 5.55
C SER A 103 -8.37 -7.38 6.01
N THR A 104 -8.09 -8.26 6.97
CA THR A 104 -6.73 -8.45 7.49
C THR A 104 -5.82 -9.00 6.40
N VAL A 105 -4.74 -8.27 6.13
CA VAL A 105 -3.68 -8.72 5.22
C VAL A 105 -2.62 -9.41 6.08
N THR A 106 -2.41 -10.71 5.86
CA THR A 106 -1.65 -11.56 6.78
C THR A 106 -0.26 -11.93 6.30
N SER A 107 0.13 -11.56 5.07
CA SER A 107 1.43 -11.96 4.53
C SER A 107 2.01 -10.95 3.57
N LYS A 108 3.29 -10.62 3.81
CA LYS A 108 4.14 -9.93 2.85
C LYS A 108 4.16 -10.70 1.51
N PRO A 109 3.99 -10.01 0.37
CA PRO A 109 3.98 -10.65 -0.94
C PRO A 109 5.27 -11.43 -1.20
N ARG A 110 5.12 -12.62 -1.81
CA ARG A 110 6.24 -13.54 -2.07
C ARG A 110 7.38 -12.98 -2.91
N TYR A 111 7.20 -11.88 -3.63
CA TYR A 111 8.26 -11.29 -4.46
C TYR A 111 9.31 -10.50 -3.65
N PHE A 112 9.19 -10.45 -2.32
CA PHE A 112 10.23 -9.95 -1.41
C PHE A 112 11.10 -11.06 -0.79
N ASN A 113 10.86 -12.34 -1.13
CA ASN A 113 11.60 -13.51 -0.65
C ASN A 113 12.34 -14.22 -1.78
#